data_AF-A0A859JD35-F1
#
_entry.id   AF-A0A859JD35-F1
#
_cell.length_a   1.000
_cell.length_b   1.000
_cell.length_c   1.000
_cell.angle_alpha   90.00
_cell.angle_beta   90.00
_cell.angle_gamma   90.00
#
_symmetry.space_group_name_H-M   'P 1'
#
loop_
_entity.id
_entity.type
_entity.pdbx_description
1 polymer ?
#
loop_
_entity_poly.entity_id
_entity_poly.type
_entity_poly.pdbx_seq_one_letter_code
_entity_poly.pdbx_strand_id
1 'polypeptide(L)' 'ESGEWIMKDYRGWKHWVTYACCLDTPYLDITYHFVLQRLPLYF' A
#
# COMPACT_ATOMS: atom_id res chain seq x y z
N GLU A 1 -3.83 19.31 3.46
CA GLU A 1 -3.36 18.22 4.33
C GLU A 1 -4.52 17.71 5.17
N SER A 2 -4.65 16.40 5.37
CA SER A 2 -5.64 15.82 6.30
C SER A 2 -5.15 16.12 7.72
N GLY A 3 -5.71 17.14 8.37
CA GLY A 3 -5.24 17.64 9.69
C GLY A 3 -5.34 16.63 10.84
N GLU A 4 -5.87 15.44 10.59
CA GLU A 4 -6.01 14.34 11.56
C GLU A 4 -4.93 13.26 11.42
N TRP A 5 -4.20 13.18 10.30
CA TRP A 5 -3.24 12.09 10.04
C TRP A 5 -1.95 12.64 9.44
N ILE A 6 -0.82 12.28 10.04
CA ILE A 6 0.52 12.60 9.54
C ILE A 6 1.08 11.41 8.75
N MET A 7 1.56 11.66 7.54
CA MET A 7 2.34 10.68 6.78
C MET A 7 3.73 10.52 7.38
N LYS A 8 4.08 9.28 7.74
CA LYS A 8 5.41 8.91 8.26
C LYS A 8 6.30 8.29 7.21
N ASP A 9 5.74 7.38 6.42
CA ASP A 9 6.46 6.69 5.35
C ASP A 9 5.46 6.29 4.26
N TYR A 10 5.95 6.17 3.04
CA TYR A 10 5.20 5.64 1.91
C TYR A 10 6.15 4.80 1.06
N ARG A 11 5.68 3.63 0.65
CA ARG A 11 6.45 2.72 -0.20
C ARG A 11 5.56 2.09 -1.24
N GLY A 12 6.17 1.76 -2.38
CA GLY A 12 5.55 1.02 -3.44
C GLY A 12 6.41 -0.17 -3.83
N TRP A 13 5.78 -1.32 -4.04
CA TRP A 13 6.44 -2.50 -4.58
C TRP A 13 5.68 -2.97 -5.81
N LYS A 14 6.43 -3.40 -6.82
CA LYS A 14 5.90 -4.09 -7.98
C LYS A 14 6.02 -5.59 -7.74
N HIS A 15 4.92 -6.31 -7.84
CA HIS A 15 4.92 -7.76 -7.76
C HIS A 15 4.53 -8.39 -9.09
N TRP A 16 4.97 -9.63 -9.23
CA TRP A 16 4.67 -10.52 -10.34
C TRP A 16 4.11 -11.77 -9.71
N VAL A 17 2.79 -11.91 -9.72
CA VAL A 17 2.10 -13.01 -9.04
C VAL A 17 1.62 -14.01 -10.08
N THR A 18 2.10 -15.24 -9.98
CA THR A 18 1.59 -16.39 -10.73
C THR A 18 0.61 -17.15 -9.87
N TYR A 19 -0.66 -17.17 -10.29
CA TYR A 19 -1.70 -17.95 -9.61
C TYR A 19 -1.68 -19.39 -10.12
N ALA A 20 -1.97 -20.35 -9.23
CA ALA A 20 -2.00 -21.77 -9.56
C ALA A 20 -3.07 -22.13 -10.63
N CYS A 21 -4.04 -21.25 -10.89
CA CYS A 21 -5.05 -21.45 -11.93
C CYS A 21 -4.52 -21.23 -13.35
N CYS A 22 -3.50 -20.38 -13.53
CA CYS A 22 -2.96 -19.98 -14.83
C CYS A 22 -1.45 -19.77 -14.70
N LEU A 23 -0.66 -20.80 -15.04
CA LEU A 23 0.80 -20.79 -14.87
C LEU A 23 1.53 -19.93 -15.93
N ASP A 24 0.88 -19.66 -17.06
CA ASP A 24 1.53 -19.04 -18.22
C ASP A 24 1.58 -17.51 -18.17
N THR A 25 0.67 -16.87 -17.41
CA THR A 25 0.56 -15.43 -17.36
C THR A 25 0.79 -14.91 -15.93
N PRO A 26 1.94 -14.27 -15.64
CA PRO A 26 2.12 -13.57 -14.39
C PRO A 26 1.24 -12.30 -14.37
N TYR A 27 0.43 -12.15 -13.34
CA TYR A 27 -0.35 -10.94 -13.10
C TYR A 27 0.52 -9.92 -12.38
N LEU A 28 0.53 -8.70 -12.90
CA LEU A 28 1.31 -7.60 -12.36
C LEU A 28 0.44 -6.77 -11.42
N ASP A 29 0.92 -6.54 -10.21
CA ASP A 29 0.33 -5.59 -9.28
C ASP A 29 1.38 -4.62 -8.74
N ILE A 30 0.91 -3.42 -8.38
CA ILE A 30 1.71 -2.43 -7.67
C ILE A 30 1.01 -2.21 -6.33
N THR A 31 1.65 -2.65 -5.25
CA THR A 31 1.11 -2.47 -3.91
C THR A 31 1.71 -1.21 -3.30
N TYR A 32 0.84 -0.28 -2.94
CA TYR A 32 1.21 0.91 -2.20
C TYR A 32 0.94 0.71 -0.71
N HIS A 33 1.89 1.11 0.12
CA HIS A 33 1.77 1.06 1.57
C HIS A 33 2.05 2.43 2.14
N PHE A 34 1.05 2.97 2.83
CA PHE A 34 1.12 4.27 3.49
C PHE A 34 1.12 4.07 4.99
N VAL A 35 2.18 4.55 5.64
CA VAL A 35 2.27 4.58 7.10
C VAL A 35 1.77 5.94 7.56
N LEU A 36 0.59 5.94 8.16
CA LEU A 36 -0.08 7.13 8.68
C LEU A 36 -0.15 7.05 10.20
N GLN A 37 0.18 8.16 10.87
CA GLN A 37 0.00 8.31 12.31
C GLN A 37 -1.16 9.26 12.59
N ARG A 38 -2.15 8.82 13.37
CA ARG A 38 -3.25 9.69 13.82
C ARG A 38 -2.74 10.76 14.78
N LEU A 39 -3.18 11.99 14.59
CA LEU A 39 -3.00 13.08 15.54
C LEU A 39 -4.15 13.07 16.55
N PRO A 40 -3.85 13.00 17.86
CA PRO A 40 -4.87 13.00 18.90
C PRO A 40 -5.32 14.43 19.28
N LEU A 41 -5.64 15.28 18.28
CA LEU A 41 -6.03 16.68 18.53
C LEU A 41 -7.50 16.83 18.93
N TYR A 42 -8.35 15.89 18.53
CA TYR A 42 -9.72 15.72 18.99
C TYR A 42 -9.98 14.21 19.15
N PHE A 43 -10.50 13.82 20.32
CA PHE A 43 -10.89 12.45 20.67
C PHE A 43 -12.40 12.32 20.70
#